data_AF-A0A6N7HVS9-F1
#
_entry.id   AF-A0A6N7HVS9-F1
#
_cell.length_a   1.000
_cell.length_b   1.000
_cell.length_c   1.000
_cell.angle_alpha   90.00
_cell.angle_beta   90.00
_cell.angle_gamma   90.00
#
_symmetry.space_group_name_H-M   'P 1'
#
loop_
_entity.id
_entity.type
_entity.pdbx_description
1 polymer ?
#
loop_
_entity_poly.entity_id
_entity_poly.type
_entity_poly.pdbx_seq_one_letter_code
_entity_poly.pdbx_strand_id
1 'polypeptide(L)'
;MQGLPAVPGARFAIVSTDGAGNGGTEWADRIVLDDGRLAVVLGRLPSTSPPERRALLAERLRGAVATSVLRAYERAVDVLADLHRFTRHESDLRGATLCVTLLDPGAGRLDCVTAGRPGPWIVDGTGGMCQLLGTRGGPLGAENDNGVVESAGGAHRLAAGETVVLYGADSTDTAMALADLVRSRSASAPDGPADLDALCADLDAVFNKSASDGDRRTATLLAFTRVPRVGDALDLELPADPAQLPRIRQDFAQWLHSVGCPAGPADRLVLALNEAVTNAVEHAYSGLPADTVRVVGEVEQDRSIRVTVSDHGRWQVPGAEEPFRGRGLLMMQESVDRMTIERVSGGTTVRLWVRPHGVDTEARSAEPSPATDSYTLDVRVDGDLATVVVRGDVPEWAAASLRRGLLTASRGAALRLVVDLSGTGSEVAGAVRALFDVAAAAEGTGERLIVFAPHGSHVRELAEMSSLHQVVEFTDGSPSRGATASVKEPAYEKGV
;
A
#
# COMPACT_ATOMS: atom_id res chain seq x y z
N MET A 1 -4.05 -13.73 10.09
CA MET A 1 -2.81 -13.04 10.49
C MET A 1 -2.58 -12.01 9.41
N GLN A 2 -3.22 -10.84 9.53
CA GLN A 2 -3.17 -9.83 8.47
C GLN A 2 -1.73 -9.38 8.27
N GLY A 3 -1.20 -9.60 7.06
CA GLY A 3 0.16 -9.21 6.69
C GLY A 3 0.30 -7.69 6.76
N LEU A 4 1.30 -7.21 7.49
CA LEU A 4 1.62 -5.79 7.55
C LEU A 4 2.44 -5.37 6.33
N PRO A 5 2.33 -4.11 5.90
CA PRO A 5 3.17 -3.59 4.82
C PRO A 5 4.62 -3.49 5.30
N ALA A 6 5.56 -4.21 4.70
CA ALA A 6 6.99 -4.02 4.96
C ALA A 6 7.39 -2.53 4.96
N VAL A 7 8.27 -2.16 5.88
CA VAL A 7 8.68 -0.78 6.07
C VAL A 7 10.20 -0.73 5.90
N PRO A 8 10.74 -0.08 4.84
CA PRO A 8 12.18 -0.03 4.62
C PRO A 8 12.94 0.55 5.82
N GLY A 9 13.97 -0.15 6.28
CA GLY A 9 14.71 0.21 7.50
C GLY A 9 14.01 -0.22 8.80
N ALA A 10 13.00 -1.06 8.72
CA ALA A 10 12.30 -1.60 9.87
C ALA A 10 11.78 -3.02 9.63
N ARG A 11 11.72 -3.79 10.71
CA ARG A 11 11.02 -5.07 10.77
C ARG A 11 9.97 -4.97 11.83
N PHE A 12 8.82 -5.56 11.58
CA PHE A 12 7.78 -5.59 12.58
C PHE A 12 6.86 -6.78 12.42
N ALA A 13 6.33 -7.23 13.55
CA ALA A 13 5.32 -8.26 13.61
C ALA A 13 4.21 -7.78 14.54
N ILE A 14 2.99 -8.20 14.23
CA ILE A 14 1.85 -7.98 15.12
C ILE A 14 1.14 -9.30 15.36
N VAL A 15 1.03 -9.67 16.63
CA VAL A 15 0.09 -10.69 17.08
C VAL A 15 -0.99 -10.00 17.87
N SER A 16 -2.23 -10.22 17.47
CA SER A 16 -3.39 -9.88 18.29
C SER A 16 -3.98 -11.17 18.80
N THR A 17 -4.12 -11.29 20.12
CA THR A 17 -4.92 -12.37 20.66
C THR A 17 -6.39 -12.02 20.55
N ASP A 18 -7.07 -12.71 19.63
CA ASP A 18 -8.51 -12.63 19.56
C ASP A 18 -9.11 -13.18 20.86
N GLY A 19 -9.65 -12.28 21.68
CA GLY A 19 -10.95 -12.54 22.29
C GLY A 19 -12.08 -12.32 21.27
N ALA A 20 -11.75 -11.84 20.06
CA ALA A 20 -12.66 -11.29 19.06
C ALA A 20 -13.23 -12.31 18.07
N GLY A 21 -13.43 -13.55 18.53
CA GLY A 21 -14.53 -14.34 17.99
C GLY A 21 -15.90 -13.89 18.54
N ASN A 22 -15.95 -13.07 19.62
CA ASN A 22 -17.18 -12.92 20.41
C ASN A 22 -17.29 -11.63 21.27
N GLY A 23 -17.18 -10.42 20.70
CA GLY A 23 -17.58 -9.20 21.43
C GLY A 23 -16.67 -8.80 22.62
N GLY A 24 -15.35 -8.91 22.42
CA GLY A 24 -14.33 -8.40 23.34
C GLY A 24 -14.38 -6.88 23.52
N THR A 25 -13.75 -6.39 24.58
CA THR A 25 -13.70 -4.95 24.90
C THR A 25 -12.42 -4.28 24.39
N GLU A 26 -11.38 -5.01 23.99
CA GLU A 26 -10.17 -4.43 23.43
C GLU A 26 -10.02 -4.72 21.95
N TRP A 27 -9.26 -3.87 21.29
CA TRP A 27 -9.01 -3.93 19.87
C TRP A 27 -7.68 -3.24 19.55
N ALA A 28 -7.11 -3.55 18.39
CA ALA A 28 -6.00 -2.79 17.84
C ALA A 28 -6.19 -2.47 16.37
N ASP A 29 -5.54 -1.40 15.93
CA ASP A 29 -5.42 -1.02 14.53
C ASP A 29 -3.98 -0.82 14.10
N ARG A 30 -3.83 -0.83 12.78
CA ARG A 30 -2.65 -0.33 12.11
C ARG A 30 -3.05 0.45 10.86
N ILE A 31 -2.54 1.66 10.73
CA ILE A 31 -2.91 2.54 9.62
C ILE A 31 -1.62 3.10 9.02
N VAL A 32 -1.38 2.77 7.76
CA VAL A 32 -0.31 3.41 6.99
C VAL A 32 -0.83 4.72 6.44
N LEU A 33 -0.07 5.78 6.68
CA LEU A 33 -0.37 7.12 6.18
C LEU A 33 0.27 7.34 4.82
N ASP A 34 -0.27 8.30 4.07
CA ASP A 34 0.19 8.63 2.72
C ASP A 34 1.66 9.08 2.69
N ASP A 35 2.15 9.64 3.80
CA ASP A 35 3.54 10.05 3.99
C ASP A 35 4.48 8.90 4.44
N GLY A 36 3.96 7.67 4.50
CA GLY A 36 4.71 6.47 4.86
C GLY A 36 4.86 6.23 6.35
N ARG A 37 4.36 7.12 7.22
CA ARG A 37 4.28 6.86 8.66
C ARG A 37 3.29 5.74 8.97
N LEU A 38 3.49 5.08 10.10
CA LEU A 38 2.63 4.03 10.61
C LEU A 38 1.99 4.50 11.92
N ALA A 39 0.66 4.50 11.97
CA ALA A 39 -0.06 4.62 13.22
C ALA A 39 -0.41 3.23 13.74
N VAL A 40 -0.10 2.98 15.00
CA VAL A 40 -0.50 1.76 15.72
C VAL A 40 -1.35 2.15 16.90
N VAL A 41 -2.50 1.50 17.02
CA VAL A 41 -3.53 1.86 17.98
C VAL A 41 -3.84 0.64 18.82
N LEU A 42 -3.89 0.83 20.13
CA LEU A 42 -4.44 -0.15 21.06
C LEU A 42 -5.56 0.52 21.84
N GLY A 43 -6.79 0.05 21.67
CA GLY A 43 -7.97 0.61 22.30
C GLY A 43 -8.72 -0.39 23.17
N ARG A 44 -9.43 0.12 24.17
CA ARG A 44 -10.36 -0.63 25.02
C ARG A 44 -11.62 0.19 25.23
N LEU A 45 -12.76 -0.43 24.97
CA LEU A 45 -14.08 0.11 25.27
C LEU A 45 -14.28 0.22 26.79
N PRO A 46 -15.17 1.12 27.26
CA PRO A 46 -15.54 1.17 28.67
C PRO A 46 -15.94 -0.21 29.19
N SER A 47 -15.51 -0.58 30.40
CA SER A 47 -15.87 -1.86 31.01
C SER A 47 -17.38 -2.04 31.20
N THR A 48 -18.13 -0.95 31.24
CA THR A 48 -19.58 -0.89 31.32
C THR A 48 -20.30 -1.07 29.97
N SER A 49 -19.57 -1.24 28.87
CA SER A 49 -20.17 -1.35 27.53
C SER A 49 -21.05 -2.60 27.41
N PRO A 50 -22.34 -2.45 27.04
CA PRO A 50 -23.25 -3.58 26.87
C PRO A 50 -22.74 -4.56 25.78
N PRO A 51 -22.67 -5.88 26.04
CA PRO A 51 -22.12 -6.86 25.10
C PRO A 51 -22.66 -6.73 23.67
N GLU A 52 -23.96 -6.52 23.52
CA GLU A 52 -24.67 -6.39 22.25
C GLU A 52 -24.31 -5.13 21.45
N ARG A 53 -23.74 -4.10 22.10
CA ARG A 53 -23.29 -2.86 21.45
C ARG A 53 -21.78 -2.78 21.24
N ARG A 54 -21.00 -3.71 21.81
CA ARG A 54 -19.52 -3.64 21.75
C ARG A 54 -18.98 -3.61 20.34
N ALA A 55 -19.49 -4.46 19.45
CA ALA A 55 -19.06 -4.48 18.05
C ALA A 55 -19.29 -3.12 17.37
N LEU A 56 -20.50 -2.55 17.51
CA LEU A 56 -20.84 -1.25 16.96
C LEU A 56 -19.94 -0.13 17.53
N LEU A 57 -19.76 -0.10 18.85
CA LEU A 57 -18.95 0.92 19.53
C LEU A 57 -17.47 0.80 19.17
N ALA A 58 -16.95 -0.42 19.04
CA ALA A 58 -15.59 -0.67 18.59
C ALA A 58 -15.38 -0.14 17.16
N GLU A 59 -16.29 -0.44 16.23
CA GLU A 59 -16.19 0.03 14.84
C GLU A 59 -16.35 1.55 14.72
N ARG A 60 -17.24 2.18 15.52
CA ARG A 60 -17.33 3.65 15.58
C ARG A 60 -16.04 4.29 16.07
N LEU A 61 -15.45 3.75 17.13
CA LEU A 61 -14.18 4.27 17.67
C LEU A 61 -13.01 4.04 16.70
N ARG A 62 -12.95 2.86 16.06
CA ARG A 62 -12.00 2.55 14.98
C ARG A 62 -12.07 3.57 13.85
N GLY A 63 -13.28 3.81 13.32
CA GLY A 63 -13.50 4.80 12.27
C GLY A 63 -13.10 6.22 12.68
N ALA A 64 -13.39 6.63 13.92
CA ALA A 64 -12.96 7.93 14.44
C ALA A 64 -11.44 8.05 14.55
N VAL A 65 -10.76 7.00 15.02
CA VAL A 65 -9.30 6.95 15.06
C VAL A 65 -8.73 7.01 13.65
N ALA A 66 -9.21 6.19 12.73
CA ALA A 66 -8.74 6.18 11.35
C ALA A 66 -8.87 7.55 10.69
N THR A 67 -10.03 8.19 10.83
CA THR A 67 -10.27 9.53 10.29
C THR A 67 -9.33 10.58 10.91
N SER A 68 -9.06 10.49 12.22
CA SER A 68 -8.20 11.45 12.92
C SER A 68 -6.72 11.28 12.54
N VAL A 69 -6.27 10.04 12.38
CA VAL A 69 -4.89 9.73 12.01
C VAL A 69 -4.63 10.05 10.53
N LEU A 70 -5.58 9.80 9.63
CA LEU A 70 -5.46 10.11 8.19
C LEU A 70 -5.36 11.62 7.89
N ARG A 71 -5.61 12.49 8.88
CA ARG A 71 -5.28 13.93 8.79
C ARG A 71 -3.76 14.20 8.82
N ALA A 72 -2.95 13.17 9.05
CA ALA A 72 -1.50 13.19 9.04
C ALA A 72 -0.87 14.23 9.98
N TYR A 73 -1.47 14.43 11.16
CA TYR A 73 -0.89 15.29 12.20
C TYR A 73 0.55 14.89 12.53
N GLU A 74 1.43 15.87 12.71
CA GLU A 74 2.84 15.61 13.08
C GLU A 74 2.97 14.98 14.48
N ARG A 75 2.04 15.30 15.38
CA ARG A 75 2.08 14.88 16.78
C ARG A 75 0.86 14.04 17.14
N ALA A 76 1.09 13.02 17.95
CA ALA A 76 0.03 12.11 18.39
C ALA A 76 -1.01 12.82 19.29
N VAL A 77 -0.62 13.88 20.00
CA VAL A 77 -1.52 14.66 20.86
C VAL A 77 -2.70 15.29 20.11
N ASP A 78 -2.49 15.66 18.86
CA ASP A 78 -3.53 16.30 18.03
C ASP A 78 -4.59 15.26 17.62
N VAL A 79 -4.20 13.99 17.44
CA VAL A 79 -5.12 12.86 17.26
C VAL A 79 -5.97 12.66 18.51
N LEU A 80 -5.37 12.70 19.71
CA LEU A 80 -6.12 12.53 20.95
C LEU A 80 -7.15 13.65 21.18
N ALA A 81 -6.82 14.90 20.82
CA ALA A 81 -7.76 16.02 20.92
C ALA A 81 -9.02 15.81 20.05
N ASP A 82 -8.85 15.27 18.83
CA ASP A 82 -9.98 14.91 17.96
C ASP A 82 -10.85 13.80 18.56
N LEU A 83 -10.22 12.80 19.19
CA LEU A 83 -10.93 11.69 19.84
C LEU A 83 -11.69 12.14 21.09
N HIS A 84 -11.14 13.06 21.89
CA HIS A 84 -11.89 13.68 22.98
C HIS A 84 -13.12 14.42 22.45
N ARG A 85 -12.99 15.20 21.37
CA ARG A 85 -14.12 15.89 20.73
C ARG A 85 -15.17 14.91 20.21
N PHE A 86 -14.75 13.78 19.64
CA PHE A 86 -15.64 12.71 19.20
C PHE A 86 -16.49 12.15 20.36
N THR A 87 -15.88 11.87 21.52
CA THR A 87 -16.62 11.37 22.70
C THR A 87 -17.62 12.36 23.32
N ARG A 88 -17.61 13.64 22.91
CA ARG A 88 -18.66 14.59 23.28
C ARG A 88 -19.98 14.28 22.57
N HIS A 89 -19.93 13.64 21.41
CA HIS A 89 -21.08 13.26 20.58
C HIS A 89 -21.44 11.77 20.74
N GLU A 90 -20.49 10.96 21.21
CA GLU A 90 -20.68 9.52 21.51
C GLU A 90 -20.46 9.26 23.01
N SER A 91 -21.49 9.54 23.82
CA SER A 91 -21.40 9.40 25.29
C SER A 91 -21.10 7.98 25.75
N ASP A 92 -21.50 6.97 24.97
CA ASP A 92 -21.27 5.55 25.24
C ASP A 92 -19.78 5.16 25.20
N LEU A 93 -18.94 6.00 24.58
CA LEU A 93 -17.49 5.80 24.50
C LEU A 93 -16.72 6.56 25.58
N ARG A 94 -17.41 7.34 26.43
CA ARG A 94 -16.76 7.98 27.59
C ARG A 94 -16.25 6.89 28.54
N GLY A 95 -15.01 7.02 28.96
CA GLY A 95 -14.32 5.99 29.74
C GLY A 95 -13.55 4.97 28.89
N ALA A 96 -13.60 5.07 27.55
CA ALA A 96 -12.73 4.26 26.69
C ALA A 96 -11.26 4.63 26.92
N THR A 97 -10.37 3.64 26.88
CA THR A 97 -8.93 3.87 27.03
C THR A 97 -8.22 3.51 25.74
N LEU A 98 -7.16 4.25 25.38
CA LEU A 98 -6.36 3.95 24.21
C LEU A 98 -4.90 4.39 24.33
N CYS A 99 -4.06 3.80 23.50
CA CYS A 99 -2.71 4.26 23.18
C CYS A 99 -2.63 4.39 21.66
N VAL A 100 -2.27 5.58 21.16
CA VAL A 100 -2.01 5.82 19.74
C VAL A 100 -0.54 6.15 19.61
N THR A 101 0.14 5.41 18.75
CA THR A 101 1.57 5.54 18.50
C THR A 101 1.79 5.86 17.04
N LEU A 102 2.43 7.00 16.76
CA LEU A 102 2.82 7.42 15.42
C LEU A 102 4.31 7.14 15.23
N LEU A 103 4.63 6.30 14.26
CA LEU A 103 5.98 5.90 13.91
C LEU A 103 6.34 6.45 12.54
N ASP A 104 7.38 7.28 12.49
CA ASP A 104 8.14 7.56 11.28
C ASP A 104 9.31 6.57 11.20
N PRO A 105 9.21 5.56 10.34
CA PRO A 105 10.25 4.55 10.23
C PRO A 105 11.52 5.07 9.55
N GLY A 106 11.41 6.10 8.70
CA GLY A 106 12.55 6.66 8.01
C GLY A 106 13.44 7.47 8.95
N ALA A 107 12.83 8.36 9.74
CA ALA A 107 13.53 9.12 10.77
C ALA A 107 13.83 8.30 12.04
N GLY A 108 13.19 7.13 12.18
CA GLY A 108 13.18 6.36 13.42
C GLY A 108 12.51 7.12 14.57
N ARG A 109 11.52 7.96 14.27
CA ARG A 109 10.86 8.80 15.27
C ARG A 109 9.55 8.17 15.71
N LEU A 110 9.39 7.97 17.00
CA LEU A 110 8.22 7.40 17.63
C LEU A 110 7.57 8.45 18.53
N ASP A 111 6.34 8.83 18.24
CA ASP A 111 5.53 9.68 19.10
C ASP A 111 4.35 8.87 19.63
N CYS A 112 3.92 9.10 20.87
CA CYS A 112 2.79 8.37 21.42
C CYS A 112 1.91 9.24 22.31
N VAL A 113 0.64 8.87 22.35
CA VAL A 113 -0.35 9.50 23.21
C VAL A 113 -1.21 8.43 23.88
N THR A 114 -1.65 8.70 25.10
CA THR A 114 -2.34 7.71 25.94
C THR A 114 -3.56 8.30 26.63
N ALA A 115 -4.74 7.73 26.42
CA ALA A 115 -5.93 8.01 27.20
C ALA A 115 -6.16 6.85 28.18
N GLY A 116 -5.71 6.99 29.43
CA GLY A 116 -5.93 5.99 30.48
C GLY A 116 -5.29 4.61 30.23
N ARG A 117 -4.34 4.48 29.30
CA ARG A 117 -3.52 3.27 29.09
C ARG A 117 -2.04 3.55 29.34
N PRO A 118 -1.25 2.53 29.71
CA PRO A 118 0.20 2.63 29.67
C PRO A 118 0.70 2.86 28.24
N GLY A 119 1.76 3.66 28.10
CA GLY A 119 2.43 3.85 26.80
C GLY A 119 3.29 2.64 26.41
N PRO A 120 3.84 2.63 25.18
CA PRO A 120 4.64 1.54 24.68
C PRO A 120 5.94 1.39 25.49
N TRP A 121 6.39 0.15 25.64
CA TRP A 121 7.73 -0.17 26.12
C TRP A 121 8.71 -0.14 24.96
N ILE A 122 9.90 0.38 25.20
CA ILE A 122 11.04 0.32 24.30
C ILE A 122 12.10 -0.53 25.00
N VAL A 123 12.56 -1.58 24.33
CA VAL A 123 13.52 -2.54 24.88
C VAL A 123 14.71 -2.62 23.95
N ASP A 124 15.91 -2.44 24.48
CA ASP A 124 17.15 -2.63 23.72
C ASP A 124 17.61 -4.10 23.71
N GLY A 125 18.56 -4.43 22.83
CA GLY A 125 19.11 -5.79 22.71
C GLY A 125 19.86 -6.29 23.94
N THR A 126 20.20 -5.42 24.90
CA THR A 126 20.85 -5.78 26.17
C THR A 126 19.84 -6.07 27.28
N GLY A 127 18.55 -5.82 27.03
CA GLY A 127 17.46 -5.91 28.01
C GLY A 127 17.23 -4.64 28.81
N GLY A 128 17.88 -3.53 28.45
CA GLY A 128 17.52 -2.21 28.96
C GLY A 128 16.14 -1.81 28.45
N MET A 129 15.34 -1.19 29.30
CA MET A 129 13.97 -0.85 28.96
C MET A 129 13.55 0.52 29.47
N CYS A 130 12.73 1.21 28.69
CA CYS A 130 12.04 2.42 29.11
C CYS A 130 10.60 2.42 28.59
N GLN A 131 9.69 3.06 29.33
CA GLN A 131 8.33 3.27 28.86
C GLN A 131 8.22 4.66 28.27
N LEU A 132 7.69 4.76 27.05
CA LEU A 132 7.36 6.06 26.48
C LEU A 132 6.12 6.58 27.21
N LEU A 133 6.29 7.68 27.94
CA LEU A 133 5.20 8.33 28.64
C LEU A 133 4.38 9.12 27.63
N GLY A 134 3.10 8.78 27.50
CA GLY A 134 2.16 9.55 26.68
C GLY A 134 1.65 10.80 27.42
N THR A 135 0.34 10.99 27.39
CA THR A 135 -0.35 12.09 28.07
C THR A 135 -0.72 11.71 29.50
N ARG A 136 -0.66 12.68 30.43
CA ARG A 136 -1.07 12.50 31.84
C ARG A 136 -2.60 12.54 32.06
N GLY A 137 -3.38 12.36 31.00
CA GLY A 137 -4.83 12.45 31.01
C GLY A 137 -5.52 11.14 31.42
N GLY A 138 -6.78 11.25 31.83
CA GLY A 138 -7.66 10.12 32.08
C GLY A 138 -8.13 9.41 30.80
N PRO A 139 -9.15 8.53 30.89
CA PRO A 139 -9.76 7.92 29.72
C PRO A 139 -10.39 8.97 28.79
N LEU A 140 -10.79 8.55 27.59
CA LEU A 140 -11.52 9.42 26.66
C LEU A 140 -12.78 10.00 27.32
N GLY A 141 -13.04 11.27 27.05
CA GLY A 141 -14.13 12.04 27.64
C GLY A 141 -13.92 12.50 29.09
N ALA A 142 -12.79 12.19 29.73
CA ALA A 142 -12.45 12.67 31.07
C ALA A 142 -11.63 13.99 31.05
N GLU A 143 -11.85 14.86 30.07
CA GLU A 143 -11.13 16.14 29.94
C GLU A 143 -11.25 16.96 31.24
N ASN A 144 -10.13 17.48 31.76
CA ASN A 144 -10.15 18.50 32.81
C ASN A 144 -10.71 19.81 32.22
N ASP A 145 -11.37 20.65 33.04
CA ASP A 145 -12.08 21.88 32.63
C ASP A 145 -11.28 22.88 31.73
N ASN A 146 -9.96 22.73 31.60
CA ASN A 146 -9.12 23.58 30.75
C ASN A 146 -8.92 23.05 29.31
N GLY A 147 -9.35 21.83 28.97
CA GLY A 147 -9.29 21.29 27.60
C GLY A 147 -7.89 21.13 26.97
N VAL A 148 -6.82 21.40 27.71
CA VAL A 148 -5.43 21.24 27.25
C VAL A 148 -4.98 19.81 27.53
N VAL A 149 -4.74 19.06 26.46
CA VAL A 149 -4.07 17.75 26.53
C VAL A 149 -2.57 18.01 26.60
N GLU A 150 -2.00 18.00 27.81
CA GLU A 150 -0.54 18.12 27.97
C GLU A 150 0.14 16.78 27.70
N SER A 151 0.97 16.74 26.64
CA SER A 151 1.89 15.62 26.43
C SER A 151 2.95 15.64 27.52
N ALA A 152 3.10 14.53 28.25
CA ALA A 152 4.13 14.41 29.28
C ALA A 152 5.44 13.84 28.74
N GLY A 153 5.45 13.36 27.49
CA GLY A 153 6.62 12.89 26.78
C GLY A 153 6.82 13.60 25.44
N GLY A 154 8.08 13.71 25.02
CA GLY A 154 8.45 14.06 23.65
C GLY A 154 8.62 12.81 22.78
N ALA A 155 8.72 12.98 21.47
CA ALA A 155 8.98 11.88 20.56
C ALA A 155 10.32 11.20 20.88
N HIS A 156 10.32 9.87 20.92
CA HIS A 156 11.52 9.04 21.08
C HIS A 156 12.17 8.79 19.72
N ARG A 157 13.51 8.75 19.69
CA ARG A 157 14.25 8.36 18.49
C ARG A 157 14.76 6.94 18.67
N LEU A 158 14.18 6.02 17.92
CA LEU A 158 14.52 4.59 17.95
C LEU A 158 15.92 4.35 17.40
N ALA A 159 16.78 3.76 18.23
CA ALA A 159 18.08 3.27 17.81
C ALA A 159 17.95 1.95 17.02
N ALA A 160 19.01 1.58 16.30
CA ALA A 160 19.05 0.26 15.65
C ALA A 160 19.00 -0.85 16.72
N GLY A 161 18.21 -1.89 16.48
CA GLY A 161 18.03 -2.99 17.44
C GLY A 161 17.08 -2.70 18.61
N GLU A 162 16.63 -1.47 18.83
CA GLU A 162 15.56 -1.19 19.80
C GLU A 162 14.24 -1.79 19.31
N THR A 163 13.53 -2.46 20.23
CA THR A 163 12.25 -3.10 20.00
C THR A 163 11.14 -2.35 20.72
N VAL A 164 10.18 -1.79 19.97
CA VAL A 164 8.96 -1.21 20.56
C VAL A 164 7.96 -2.32 20.82
N VAL A 165 7.34 -2.30 21.99
CA VAL A 165 6.29 -3.22 22.41
C VAL A 165 5.07 -2.48 22.94
N LEU A 166 3.94 -2.63 22.25
CA LEU A 166 2.61 -2.24 22.76
C LEU A 166 1.96 -3.42 23.48
N TYR A 167 1.29 -3.17 24.61
CA TYR A 167 0.67 -4.23 25.39
C TYR A 167 -0.61 -3.82 26.13
N GLY A 168 -1.46 -4.83 26.33
CA GLY A 168 -2.83 -4.78 26.87
C GLY A 168 -2.97 -4.62 28.39
N ALA A 169 -1.94 -4.92 29.18
CA ALA A 169 -2.08 -5.01 30.64
C ALA A 169 -0.98 -4.29 31.43
N ASP A 170 -1.29 -4.07 32.72
CA ASP A 170 -0.70 -2.99 33.51
C ASP A 170 0.31 -3.50 34.57
N SER A 171 0.88 -4.70 34.39
CA SER A 171 1.75 -5.32 35.41
C SER A 171 3.23 -5.06 35.18
N THR A 172 3.97 -4.77 36.26
CA THR A 172 5.44 -4.67 36.25
C THR A 172 6.13 -6.01 35.94
N ASP A 173 5.52 -7.13 36.35
CA ASP A 173 6.06 -8.48 36.09
C ASP A 173 6.09 -8.79 34.59
N THR A 174 5.07 -8.32 33.86
CA THR A 174 4.96 -8.38 32.41
C THR A 174 6.11 -7.63 31.73
N ALA A 175 6.47 -6.47 32.27
CA ALA A 175 7.53 -5.63 31.72
C ALA A 175 8.92 -6.30 31.86
N MET A 176 9.19 -6.96 33.00
CA MET A 176 10.44 -7.71 33.19
C MET A 176 10.53 -8.94 32.28
N ALA A 177 9.45 -9.71 32.16
CA ALA A 177 9.40 -10.88 31.27
C ALA A 177 9.58 -10.48 29.79
N LEU A 178 9.08 -9.30 29.40
CA LEU A 178 9.30 -8.70 28.09
C LEU A 178 10.79 -8.47 27.82
N ALA A 179 11.47 -7.79 28.75
CA ALA A 179 12.88 -7.43 28.62
C ALA A 179 13.76 -8.68 28.49
N ASP A 180 13.49 -9.69 29.31
CA ASP A 180 14.21 -10.96 29.29
C ASP A 180 14.07 -11.70 27.94
N LEU A 181 12.87 -11.68 27.35
CA LEU A 181 12.58 -12.36 26.10
C LEU A 181 13.13 -11.61 24.88
N VAL A 182 13.00 -10.27 24.82
CA VAL A 182 13.63 -9.48 23.75
C VAL A 182 15.15 -9.65 23.78
N ARG A 183 15.76 -9.60 24.97
CA ARG A 183 17.20 -9.82 25.16
C ARG A 183 17.62 -11.22 24.68
N SER A 184 16.87 -12.27 25.04
CA SER A 184 17.23 -13.64 24.62
C SER A 184 17.15 -13.82 23.10
N ARG A 185 16.15 -13.21 22.45
CA ARG A 185 15.98 -13.26 20.98
C ARG A 185 16.96 -12.33 20.24
N SER A 186 17.47 -11.29 20.91
CA SER A 186 18.49 -10.37 20.36
C SER A 186 19.92 -10.86 20.60
N ALA A 187 20.14 -11.87 21.45
CA ALA A 187 21.49 -12.35 21.81
C ALA A 187 22.33 -12.82 20.61
N SER A 188 21.68 -13.26 19.53
CA SER A 188 22.34 -13.72 18.30
C SER A 188 22.32 -12.69 17.15
N ALA A 189 21.73 -11.50 17.37
CA ALA A 189 21.51 -10.50 16.33
C ALA A 189 21.66 -9.08 16.88
N PRO A 190 22.75 -8.35 16.54
CA PRO A 190 22.98 -6.99 17.05
C PRO A 190 21.94 -5.97 16.54
N ASP A 191 21.28 -6.26 15.41
CA ASP A 191 20.20 -5.44 14.82
C ASP A 191 18.81 -5.81 15.36
N GLY A 192 18.75 -6.42 16.55
CA GLY A 192 17.55 -6.86 17.24
C GLY A 192 17.00 -8.23 16.79
N PRO A 193 15.86 -8.68 17.35
CA PRO A 193 15.36 -10.05 17.19
C PRO A 193 15.14 -10.39 15.71
N ALA A 194 15.74 -11.46 15.17
CA ALA A 194 15.64 -11.80 13.74
C ALA A 194 14.22 -12.23 13.32
N ASP A 195 13.53 -12.95 14.20
CA ASP A 195 12.18 -13.48 13.99
C ASP A 195 11.21 -12.80 14.96
N LEU A 196 10.57 -11.73 14.48
CA LEU A 196 9.61 -10.96 15.27
C LEU A 196 8.27 -11.69 15.44
N ASP A 197 7.91 -12.58 14.52
CA ASP A 197 6.69 -13.40 14.64
C ASP A 197 6.84 -14.42 15.77
N ALA A 198 7.98 -15.10 15.86
CA ALA A 198 8.28 -15.99 16.98
C ALA A 198 8.41 -15.23 18.30
N LEU A 199 9.00 -14.03 18.31
CA LEU A 199 9.00 -13.16 19.49
C LEU A 199 7.56 -12.85 19.90
N CYS A 200 6.68 -12.57 18.94
CA CYS A 200 5.28 -12.27 19.23
C CYS A 200 4.52 -13.47 19.79
N ALA A 201 4.75 -14.67 19.25
CA ALA A 201 4.17 -15.91 19.74
C ALA A 201 4.65 -16.26 21.16
N ASP A 202 5.95 -16.10 21.44
CA ASP A 202 6.51 -16.34 22.77
C ASP A 202 5.94 -15.34 23.79
N LEU A 203 5.83 -14.08 23.40
CA LEU A 203 5.25 -13.04 24.24
C LEU A 203 3.78 -13.35 24.56
N ASP A 204 3.00 -13.74 23.56
CA ASP A 204 1.63 -14.21 23.77
C ASP A 204 1.58 -15.37 24.79
N ALA A 205 2.44 -16.38 24.62
CA ALA A 205 2.51 -17.54 25.52
C ALA A 205 2.91 -17.14 26.96
N VAL A 206 3.84 -16.20 27.13
CA VAL A 206 4.24 -15.68 28.45
C VAL A 206 3.06 -14.96 29.12
N PHE A 207 2.30 -14.16 28.38
CA PHE A 207 1.22 -13.35 28.93
C PHE A 207 -0.06 -14.14 29.21
N ASN A 208 -0.35 -15.17 28.43
CA ASN A 208 -1.52 -16.03 28.61
C ASN A 208 -1.22 -17.31 29.42
N LYS A 209 0.00 -17.47 29.97
CA LYS A 209 0.42 -18.67 30.73
C LYS A 209 -0.47 -18.99 31.94
N SER A 210 -1.18 -18.01 32.50
CA SER A 210 -2.03 -18.16 33.68
C SER A 210 -3.49 -17.75 33.46
N ALA A 211 -3.88 -17.43 32.22
CA ALA A 211 -5.26 -17.13 31.89
C ALA A 211 -6.05 -18.43 31.67
N SER A 212 -7.19 -18.58 32.36
CA SER A 212 -8.19 -19.58 31.97
C SER A 212 -8.82 -19.21 30.62
N ASP A 213 -9.39 -20.18 29.89
CA ASP A 213 -9.87 -20.02 28.50
C ASP A 213 -10.88 -18.86 28.29
N GLY A 214 -11.54 -18.40 29.37
CA GLY A 214 -12.45 -17.24 29.38
C GLY A 214 -11.88 -15.91 29.89
N ASP A 215 -10.63 -15.86 30.35
CA ASP A 215 -9.92 -14.65 30.83
C ASP A 215 -8.68 -14.33 29.98
N ARG A 216 -8.60 -14.90 28.75
CA ARG A 216 -7.57 -14.54 27.78
C ARG A 216 -7.63 -13.05 27.53
N ARG A 217 -6.57 -12.35 27.93
CA ARG A 217 -6.46 -10.90 27.72
C ARG A 217 -6.18 -10.67 26.25
N THR A 218 -6.93 -9.74 25.66
CA THR A 218 -6.67 -9.27 24.30
C THR A 218 -5.40 -8.42 24.37
N ALA A 219 -4.32 -8.97 23.86
CA ALA A 219 -3.04 -8.32 23.73
C ALA A 219 -2.79 -8.16 22.24
N THR A 220 -2.64 -6.92 21.80
CA THR A 220 -2.00 -6.64 20.53
C THR A 220 -0.58 -6.24 20.80
N LEU A 221 0.30 -7.15 20.44
CA LEU A 221 1.71 -6.97 20.53
C LEU A 221 2.24 -6.52 19.18
N LEU A 222 2.74 -5.30 19.11
CA LEU A 222 3.62 -4.87 18.02
C LEU A 222 5.04 -5.05 18.50
N ALA A 223 5.86 -5.81 17.77
CA ALA A 223 7.31 -5.71 17.89
C ALA A 223 7.81 -4.91 16.68
N PHE A 224 8.55 -3.82 16.89
CA PHE A 224 9.18 -3.05 15.81
C PHE A 224 10.67 -2.94 16.08
N THR A 225 11.51 -3.25 15.09
CA THR A 225 12.95 -3.05 15.18
C THR A 225 13.45 -2.21 14.02
N ARG A 226 14.18 -1.13 14.31
CA ARG A 226 14.88 -0.35 13.29
C ARG A 226 16.09 -1.15 12.79
N VAL A 227 16.09 -1.43 11.49
CA VAL A 227 17.23 -2.08 10.81
C VAL A 227 18.08 -0.98 10.18
N PRO A 228 19.42 -1.03 10.29
CA PRO A 228 20.28 -0.10 9.59
C PRO A 228 19.90 -0.04 8.11
N ARG A 229 19.65 1.16 7.58
CA ARG A 229 19.62 1.38 6.13
C ARG A 229 21.06 1.17 5.65
N VAL A 230 21.36 0.00 5.11
CA VAL A 230 22.61 -0.20 4.39
C VAL A 230 22.50 0.65 3.11
N GLY A 231 23.38 1.64 2.94
CA GLY A 231 23.48 2.45 1.72
C GLY A 231 23.91 1.59 0.51
N ASP A 232 23.77 2.00 -0.73
CA ASP A 232 23.15 3.19 -1.34
C ASP A 232 22.26 2.67 -2.48
N ALA A 233 21.71 3.57 -3.28
CA ALA A 233 21.12 3.19 -4.56
C ALA A 233 21.95 2.10 -5.26
N LEU A 234 21.30 1.08 -5.83
CA LEU A 234 22.01 0.20 -6.76
C LEU A 234 22.52 1.10 -7.88
N ASP A 235 23.79 1.02 -8.25
CA ASP A 235 24.33 1.69 -9.43
C ASP A 235 25.29 0.72 -10.14
N LEU A 236 24.79 0.11 -11.21
CA LEU A 236 25.54 -0.81 -12.04
C LEU A 236 25.77 -0.16 -13.39
N GLU A 237 27.01 -0.12 -13.86
CA GLU A 237 27.34 0.24 -15.23
C GLU A 237 28.14 -0.90 -15.85
N LEU A 238 27.59 -1.50 -16.90
CA LEU A 238 28.11 -2.73 -17.51
C LEU A 238 28.08 -2.63 -19.03
N PRO A 239 28.94 -3.37 -19.76
CA PRO A 239 28.86 -3.46 -21.21
C PRO A 239 27.48 -3.95 -21.67
N ALA A 240 26.98 -3.39 -22.78
CA ALA A 240 25.74 -3.81 -23.44
C ALA A 240 25.94 -5.17 -24.16
N ASP A 241 26.19 -6.21 -23.39
CA ASP A 241 26.48 -7.59 -23.83
C ASP A 241 25.49 -8.56 -23.15
N PRO A 242 24.83 -9.47 -23.90
CA PRO A 242 23.93 -10.46 -23.33
C PRO A 242 24.55 -11.30 -22.21
N ALA A 243 25.88 -11.47 -22.19
CA ALA A 243 26.59 -12.18 -21.14
C ALA A 243 26.50 -11.50 -19.76
N GLN A 244 26.15 -10.21 -19.68
CA GLN A 244 26.00 -9.48 -18.40
C GLN A 244 24.61 -9.64 -17.76
N LEU A 245 23.59 -10.11 -18.51
CA LEU A 245 22.21 -10.23 -18.02
C LEU A 245 22.09 -11.06 -16.72
N PRO A 246 22.74 -12.23 -16.57
CA PRO A 246 22.65 -13.02 -15.34
C PRO A 246 23.18 -12.26 -14.12
N ARG A 247 24.27 -11.49 -14.29
CA ARG A 247 24.90 -10.70 -13.23
C ARG A 247 24.01 -9.55 -12.79
N ILE A 248 23.50 -8.77 -13.74
CA ILE A 248 22.56 -7.65 -13.46
C ILE A 248 21.36 -8.16 -12.67
N ARG A 249 20.79 -9.30 -13.08
CA ARG A 249 19.66 -9.92 -12.42
C ARG A 249 19.98 -10.32 -10.97
N GLN A 250 21.14 -10.95 -10.75
CA GLN A 250 21.55 -11.40 -9.42
C GLN A 250 21.83 -10.23 -8.48
N ASP A 251 22.59 -9.24 -8.93
CA ASP A 251 22.96 -8.06 -8.13
C ASP A 251 21.71 -7.23 -7.78
N PHE A 252 20.78 -7.09 -8.73
CA PHE A 252 19.51 -6.40 -8.49
C PHE A 252 18.58 -7.17 -7.53
N ALA A 253 18.45 -8.49 -7.67
CA ALA A 253 17.65 -9.29 -6.75
C ALA A 253 18.21 -9.24 -5.31
N GLN A 254 19.54 -9.27 -5.16
CA GLN A 254 20.19 -9.11 -3.87
C GLN A 254 19.95 -7.73 -3.27
N TRP A 255 19.99 -6.67 -4.08
CA TRP A 255 19.67 -5.32 -3.65
C TRP A 255 18.19 -5.17 -3.24
N LEU A 256 17.24 -5.72 -4.01
CA LEU A 256 15.83 -5.73 -3.64
C LEU A 256 15.59 -6.41 -2.28
N HIS A 257 16.32 -7.50 -2.03
CA HIS A 257 16.28 -8.16 -0.73
C HIS A 257 16.84 -7.27 0.39
N SER A 258 17.98 -6.59 0.16
CA SER A 258 18.59 -5.72 1.17
C SER A 258 17.75 -4.49 1.52
N VAL A 259 16.97 -3.96 0.57
CA VAL A 259 16.04 -2.84 0.81
C VAL A 259 14.68 -3.29 1.37
N GLY A 260 14.49 -4.58 1.61
CA GLY A 260 13.28 -5.14 2.22
C GLY A 260 12.08 -5.22 1.27
N CYS A 261 12.31 -5.33 -0.04
CA CYS A 261 11.25 -5.54 -1.02
C CYS A 261 10.61 -6.94 -0.83
N PRO A 262 9.28 -7.06 -0.69
CA PRO A 262 8.63 -8.36 -0.60
C PRO A 262 8.79 -9.17 -1.89
N ALA A 263 8.80 -10.51 -1.79
CA ALA A 263 9.09 -11.41 -2.90
C ALA A 263 8.24 -11.15 -4.16
N GLY A 264 6.92 -10.96 -4.02
CA GLY A 264 6.03 -10.71 -5.16
C GLY A 264 6.38 -9.45 -5.97
N PRO A 265 6.41 -8.25 -5.35
CA PRO A 265 6.95 -7.03 -5.96
C PRO A 265 8.38 -7.17 -6.49
N ALA A 266 9.26 -7.89 -5.78
CA ALA A 266 10.65 -8.09 -6.19
C ALA A 266 10.75 -8.90 -7.49
N ASP A 267 10.05 -10.03 -7.59
CA ASP A 267 10.03 -10.87 -8.79
C ASP A 267 9.52 -10.10 -10.02
N ARG A 268 8.48 -9.29 -9.84
CA ARG A 268 7.96 -8.41 -10.89
C ARG A 268 8.99 -7.38 -11.33
N LEU A 269 9.64 -6.68 -10.40
CA LEU A 269 10.69 -5.71 -10.69
C LEU A 269 11.86 -6.37 -11.43
N VAL A 270 12.27 -7.57 -11.03
CA VAL A 270 13.36 -8.32 -11.68
C VAL A 270 12.99 -8.68 -13.12
N LEU A 271 11.74 -9.11 -13.35
CA LEU A 271 11.24 -9.37 -14.70
C LEU A 271 11.26 -8.11 -15.56
N ALA A 272 10.73 -6.99 -15.04
CA ALA A 272 10.70 -5.72 -15.76
C ALA A 272 12.11 -5.20 -16.08
N LEU A 273 13.04 -5.30 -15.13
CA LEU A 273 14.44 -4.95 -15.35
C LEU A 273 15.05 -5.82 -16.46
N ASN A 274 14.80 -7.13 -16.44
CA ASN A 274 15.35 -8.06 -17.43
C ASN A 274 14.90 -7.69 -18.85
N GLU A 275 13.63 -7.36 -19.03
CA GLU A 275 13.10 -6.90 -20.32
C GLU A 275 13.70 -5.55 -20.73
N ALA A 276 13.85 -4.61 -19.80
CA ALA A 276 14.46 -3.31 -20.09
C ALA A 276 15.92 -3.43 -20.55
N VAL A 277 16.70 -4.24 -19.85
CA VAL A 277 18.12 -4.45 -20.17
C VAL A 277 18.27 -5.28 -21.45
N THR A 278 17.41 -6.28 -21.68
CA THR A 278 17.40 -7.05 -22.94
C THR A 278 17.13 -6.13 -24.13
N ASN A 279 16.17 -5.21 -24.02
CA ASN A 279 15.92 -4.21 -25.08
C ASN A 279 17.13 -3.29 -25.31
N ALA A 280 17.81 -2.85 -24.25
CA ALA A 280 19.01 -2.03 -24.37
C ALA A 280 20.16 -2.79 -25.07
N VAL A 281 20.37 -4.05 -24.71
CA VAL A 281 21.47 -4.89 -25.23
C VAL A 281 21.20 -5.35 -26.67
N GLU A 282 20.00 -5.84 -26.97
CA GLU A 282 19.69 -6.48 -28.26
C GLU A 282 19.19 -5.52 -29.33
N HIS A 283 18.58 -4.39 -28.94
CA HIS A 283 17.84 -3.54 -29.88
C HIS A 283 18.33 -2.09 -29.96
N ALA A 284 19.12 -1.61 -28.99
CA ALA A 284 19.50 -0.20 -28.96
C ALA A 284 20.69 0.15 -29.88
N TYR A 285 21.57 -0.82 -30.17
CA TYR A 285 22.83 -0.60 -30.89
C TYR A 285 22.85 -1.19 -32.31
N SER A 286 21.68 -1.41 -32.94
CA SER A 286 21.63 -1.93 -34.32
C SER A 286 22.33 -0.98 -35.31
N GLY A 287 23.52 -1.37 -35.78
CA GLY A 287 24.37 -0.57 -36.67
C GLY A 287 25.35 0.38 -35.98
N LEU A 288 25.46 0.35 -34.65
CA LEU A 288 26.42 1.11 -33.84
C LEU A 288 27.31 0.15 -33.01
N PRO A 289 28.51 0.56 -32.56
CA PRO A 289 29.25 -0.19 -31.55
C PRO A 289 28.41 -0.27 -30.27
N ALA A 290 28.37 -1.46 -29.66
CA ALA A 290 27.77 -1.61 -28.33
C ALA A 290 28.54 -0.75 -27.31
N ASP A 291 27.81 -0.04 -26.45
CA ASP A 291 28.36 0.82 -25.38
C ASP A 291 28.01 0.24 -24.01
N THR A 292 27.74 1.06 -23.00
CA THR A 292 27.30 0.61 -21.68
C THR A 292 25.77 0.66 -21.49
N VAL A 293 25.28 -0.13 -20.54
CA VAL A 293 23.95 -0.01 -19.93
C VAL A 293 24.17 0.30 -18.46
N ARG A 294 23.51 1.36 -17.97
CA ARG A 294 23.52 1.74 -16.56
C ARG A 294 22.17 1.43 -15.92
N VAL A 295 22.18 0.78 -14.77
CA VAL A 295 21.02 0.41 -13.96
C VAL A 295 21.16 1.06 -12.59
N VAL A 296 20.25 1.99 -12.29
CA VAL A 296 20.18 2.69 -11.01
C VAL A 296 18.90 2.29 -10.27
N GLY A 297 19.01 1.73 -9.06
CA GLY A 297 17.88 1.37 -8.21
C GLY A 297 17.84 2.24 -6.97
N GLU A 298 16.71 2.89 -6.69
CA GLU A 298 16.54 3.82 -5.56
C GLU A 298 15.25 3.51 -4.81
N VAL A 299 15.26 3.75 -3.49
CA VAL A 299 14.06 3.78 -2.68
C VAL A 299 13.66 5.24 -2.49
N GLU A 300 12.51 5.62 -3.05
CA GLU A 300 11.97 6.97 -2.96
C GLU A 300 11.45 7.27 -1.54
N GLN A 301 11.21 8.55 -1.24
CA GLN A 301 10.69 8.97 0.07
C GLN A 301 9.31 8.35 0.38
N ASP A 302 8.48 8.13 -0.64
CA ASP A 302 7.18 7.47 -0.54
C ASP A 302 7.27 5.93 -0.49
N ARG A 303 8.49 5.39 -0.37
CA ARG A 303 8.85 3.96 -0.36
C ARG A 303 8.60 3.23 -1.68
N SER A 304 8.25 3.92 -2.75
CA SER A 304 8.32 3.30 -4.07
C SER A 304 9.77 2.98 -4.43
N ILE A 305 9.99 1.84 -5.05
CA ILE A 305 11.29 1.46 -5.59
C ILE A 305 11.31 1.98 -7.02
N ARG A 306 12.18 2.95 -7.29
CA ARG A 306 12.46 3.44 -8.64
C ARG A 306 13.66 2.68 -9.20
N VAL A 307 13.53 2.20 -10.43
CA VAL A 307 14.64 1.63 -11.20
C VAL A 307 14.77 2.41 -12.50
N THR A 308 15.97 2.90 -12.79
CA THR A 308 16.31 3.60 -14.02
C THR A 308 17.29 2.75 -14.82
N VAL A 309 16.93 2.42 -16.06
CA VAL A 309 17.81 1.77 -17.03
C VAL A 309 18.11 2.80 -18.12
N SER A 310 19.38 3.12 -18.34
CA SER A 310 19.80 4.06 -19.36
C SER A 310 20.89 3.48 -20.25
N ASP A 311 20.78 3.72 -21.55
CA ASP A 311 21.76 3.35 -22.56
C ASP A 311 21.90 4.47 -23.60
N HIS A 312 22.98 4.44 -24.39
CA HIS A 312 23.26 5.44 -25.43
C HIS A 312 22.67 5.09 -26.81
N GLY A 313 21.99 3.95 -26.91
CA GLY A 313 21.37 3.48 -28.14
C GLY A 313 19.92 3.95 -28.31
N ARG A 314 19.36 3.62 -29.49
CA ARG A 314 17.98 3.96 -29.85
C ARG A 314 17.17 2.69 -29.98
N TRP A 315 16.27 2.45 -29.04
CA TRP A 315 15.39 1.28 -29.09
C TRP A 315 14.52 1.32 -30.34
N GLN A 316 14.64 0.30 -31.18
CA GLN A 316 13.76 0.14 -32.33
C GLN A 316 12.44 -0.49 -31.87
N VAL A 317 11.32 0.16 -32.18
CA VAL A 317 9.99 -0.43 -31.96
C VAL A 317 9.76 -1.46 -33.08
N PRO A 318 9.45 -2.73 -32.77
CA PRO A 318 9.13 -3.72 -33.79
C PRO A 318 7.96 -3.24 -34.66
N GLY A 319 8.05 -3.41 -35.97
CA GLY A 319 6.98 -3.08 -36.89
C GLY A 319 5.73 -3.95 -36.65
N ALA A 320 4.58 -3.51 -37.17
CA ALA A 320 3.28 -4.17 -37.00
C ALA A 320 3.21 -5.63 -37.54
N GLU A 321 4.27 -6.13 -38.16
CA GLU A 321 4.34 -7.45 -38.81
C GLU A 321 4.91 -8.56 -37.92
N GLU A 322 5.37 -8.28 -36.70
CA GLU A 322 5.95 -9.28 -35.79
C GLU A 322 5.14 -9.45 -34.49
N PRO A 323 4.01 -10.18 -34.48
CA PRO A 323 3.10 -10.30 -33.33
C PRO A 323 3.70 -10.95 -32.07
N PHE A 324 4.90 -11.53 -32.15
CA PHE A 324 5.64 -12.10 -31.02
C PHE A 324 6.80 -11.20 -30.52
N ARG A 325 7.25 -10.21 -31.30
CA ARG A 325 8.25 -9.22 -30.86
C ARG A 325 7.54 -7.94 -30.43
N GLY A 326 7.80 -7.48 -29.21
CA GLY A 326 7.11 -6.32 -28.60
C GLY A 326 6.38 -6.63 -27.29
N ARG A 327 6.36 -7.88 -26.84
CA ARG A 327 5.83 -8.26 -25.52
C ARG A 327 6.66 -7.73 -24.35
N GLY A 328 7.96 -7.45 -24.54
CA GLY A 328 8.83 -7.01 -23.44
C GLY A 328 8.38 -5.69 -22.81
N LEU A 329 7.90 -4.73 -23.60
CA LEU A 329 7.31 -3.49 -23.09
C LEU A 329 6.02 -3.75 -22.30
N LEU A 330 5.18 -4.67 -22.78
CA LEU A 330 3.96 -5.05 -22.07
C LEU A 330 4.28 -5.76 -20.75
N MET A 331 5.22 -6.70 -20.75
CA MET A 331 5.67 -7.42 -19.56
C MET A 331 6.27 -6.46 -18.52
N MET A 332 7.05 -5.47 -18.94
CA MET A 332 7.52 -4.40 -18.05
C MET A 332 6.36 -3.65 -17.42
N GLN A 333 5.38 -3.22 -18.23
CA GLN A 333 4.23 -2.44 -17.74
C GLN A 333 3.34 -3.22 -16.78
N GLU A 334 3.08 -4.51 -17.04
CA GLU A 334 2.27 -5.34 -16.14
C GLU A 334 2.98 -5.67 -14.82
N SER A 335 4.31 -5.59 -14.84
CA SER A 335 5.14 -5.91 -13.68
C SER A 335 5.27 -4.71 -12.72
N VAL A 336 5.08 -3.48 -13.19
CA VAL A 336 5.37 -2.28 -12.39
C VAL A 336 4.14 -1.37 -12.22
N ASP A 337 4.14 -0.53 -11.19
CA ASP A 337 2.98 0.34 -10.91
C ASP A 337 3.01 1.63 -11.75
N ARG A 338 4.21 2.08 -12.16
CA ARG A 338 4.40 3.19 -13.09
C ARG A 338 5.64 2.95 -13.95
N MET A 339 5.60 3.40 -15.19
CA MET A 339 6.72 3.32 -16.13
C MET A 339 6.78 4.59 -16.99
N THR A 340 7.99 5.06 -17.28
CA THR A 340 8.23 6.14 -18.26
C THR A 340 9.38 5.75 -19.17
N ILE A 341 9.29 6.10 -20.47
CA ILE A 341 10.37 5.90 -21.43
C ILE A 341 10.68 7.24 -22.09
N GLU A 342 11.90 7.73 -21.90
CA GLU A 342 12.43 8.90 -22.58
C GLU A 342 13.38 8.46 -23.70
N ARG A 343 13.17 9.00 -24.90
CA ARG A 343 14.01 8.75 -26.07
C ARG A 343 14.54 10.07 -26.57
N VAL A 344 15.85 10.27 -26.50
CA VAL A 344 16.52 11.47 -27.00
C VAL A 344 17.58 11.07 -28.02
N SER A 345 18.13 12.03 -28.76
CA SER A 345 19.12 11.77 -29.81
C SER A 345 20.41 11.10 -29.30
N GLY A 346 20.65 11.07 -27.99
CA GLY A 346 21.83 10.48 -27.36
C GLY A 346 21.56 9.25 -26.49
N GLY A 347 20.36 8.65 -26.54
CA GLY A 347 20.08 7.43 -25.78
C GLY A 347 18.62 7.20 -25.43
N THR A 348 18.38 6.07 -24.77
CA THR A 348 17.08 5.68 -24.21
C THR A 348 17.17 5.57 -22.69
N THR A 349 16.18 6.10 -21.98
CA THR A 349 16.08 5.96 -20.52
C THR A 349 14.70 5.44 -20.15
N VAL A 350 14.66 4.29 -19.49
CA VAL A 350 13.47 3.69 -18.92
C VAL A 350 13.49 3.88 -17.42
N ARG A 351 12.39 4.36 -16.86
CA ARG A 351 12.19 4.42 -15.40
C ARG A 351 10.98 3.60 -15.03
N LEU A 352 11.13 2.78 -14.00
CA LEU A 352 10.15 1.82 -13.50
C LEU A 352 9.92 2.11 -12.03
N TRP A 353 8.68 2.09 -11.56
CA TRP A 353 8.36 2.24 -10.14
C TRP A 353 7.46 1.12 -9.67
N VAL A 354 7.77 0.55 -8.51
CA VAL A 354 6.88 -0.34 -7.78
C VAL A 354 6.74 0.13 -6.36
N ARG A 355 5.51 0.26 -5.88
CA ARG A 355 5.17 0.40 -4.48
C ARG A 355 5.18 -1.01 -3.89
N PRO A 356 6.07 -1.28 -2.92
CA PRO A 356 6.07 -2.56 -2.20
C PRO A 356 4.73 -2.84 -1.51
N HIS A 357 3.93 -1.79 -1.24
CA HIS A 357 2.64 -1.87 -0.57
C HIS A 357 1.57 -1.05 -1.29
N GLY A 358 0.75 -1.75 -2.07
CA GLY A 358 -0.53 -1.27 -2.58
C GLY A 358 -1.52 -2.43 -2.59
N VAL A 359 -2.51 -2.36 -1.69
CA VAL A 359 -3.77 -3.14 -1.64
C VAL A 359 -3.64 -4.67 -1.42
N ASP A 360 -4.19 -5.14 -0.29
CA ASP A 360 -4.66 -6.49 0.03
C ASP A 360 -3.91 -7.70 -0.57
N THR A 361 -2.91 -8.19 0.17
CA THR A 361 -2.32 -9.52 -0.07
C THR A 361 -2.94 -10.62 0.82
N GLU A 362 -4.06 -10.37 1.52
CA GLU A 362 -4.88 -11.45 2.08
C GLU A 362 -5.89 -12.04 1.06
N ALA A 363 -6.07 -11.42 -0.11
CA ALA A 363 -6.92 -11.97 -1.17
C ALA A 363 -6.18 -12.84 -2.21
N ARG A 364 -4.87 -13.12 -2.03
CA ARG A 364 -4.06 -13.87 -3.03
C ARG A 364 -3.59 -15.26 -2.58
N SER A 365 -3.95 -15.72 -1.38
CA SER A 365 -3.57 -17.05 -0.87
C SER A 365 -4.72 -18.07 -0.82
N ALA A 366 -5.89 -17.68 -1.32
CA ALA A 366 -6.89 -18.62 -1.79
C ALA A 366 -7.20 -18.23 -3.23
N GLU A 367 -6.42 -18.76 -4.19
CA GLU A 367 -6.99 -18.98 -5.51
C GLU A 367 -7.86 -20.23 -5.38
N PRO A 368 -9.19 -20.14 -5.26
CA PRO A 368 -9.96 -21.01 -6.12
C PRO A 368 -9.57 -20.55 -7.53
N SER A 369 -9.00 -21.44 -8.32
CA SER A 369 -9.26 -21.39 -9.75
C SER A 369 -10.69 -21.92 -9.92
N PRO A 370 -11.67 -21.09 -10.33
CA PRO A 370 -12.78 -21.62 -11.08
C PRO A 370 -12.83 -20.95 -12.45
N ALA A 371 -12.67 -21.79 -13.47
CA ALA A 371 -13.43 -21.80 -14.70
C ALA A 371 -13.99 -20.45 -15.25
N THR A 372 -13.37 -20.01 -16.36
CA THR A 372 -14.01 -19.70 -17.65
C THR A 372 -14.93 -18.47 -17.73
N ASP A 373 -14.29 -17.33 -18.08
CA ASP A 373 -14.80 -16.18 -18.85
C ASP A 373 -16.29 -15.80 -18.65
N SER A 374 -16.62 -15.17 -17.51
CA SER A 374 -17.90 -14.45 -17.35
C SER A 374 -17.99 -13.26 -18.31
N TYR A 375 -16.84 -12.73 -18.73
CA TYR A 375 -16.71 -11.69 -19.75
C TYR A 375 -15.52 -11.95 -20.69
N THR A 376 -15.53 -11.33 -21.87
CA THR A 376 -14.42 -11.30 -22.83
C THR A 376 -14.03 -9.86 -23.19
N LEU A 377 -12.79 -9.69 -23.68
CA LEU A 377 -12.23 -8.41 -24.10
C LEU A 377 -11.80 -8.46 -25.58
N ASP A 378 -12.44 -7.67 -26.44
CA ASP A 378 -11.95 -7.42 -27.80
C ASP A 378 -11.16 -6.12 -27.83
N VAL A 379 -9.85 -6.20 -28.03
CA VAL A 379 -8.95 -5.03 -28.05
C VAL A 379 -8.61 -4.66 -29.49
N ARG A 380 -8.79 -3.38 -29.84
CA ARG A 380 -8.35 -2.78 -31.10
C ARG A 380 -7.47 -1.58 -30.80
N VAL A 381 -6.32 -1.49 -31.45
CA VAL A 381 -5.39 -0.37 -31.32
C VAL A 381 -5.21 0.27 -32.69
N ASP A 382 -5.47 1.57 -32.78
CA ASP A 382 -5.27 2.38 -33.99
C ASP A 382 -4.50 3.64 -33.60
N GLY A 383 -3.21 3.71 -33.99
CA GLY A 383 -2.32 4.80 -33.60
C GLY A 383 -2.15 4.93 -32.08
N ASP A 384 -2.58 6.06 -31.53
CA ASP A 384 -2.54 6.43 -30.11
C ASP A 384 -3.84 6.09 -29.34
N LEU A 385 -4.82 5.45 -30.00
CA LEU A 385 -6.12 5.11 -29.44
C LEU A 385 -6.26 3.59 -29.24
N ALA A 386 -6.56 3.17 -28.02
CA ALA A 386 -6.97 1.82 -27.67
C ALA A 386 -8.49 1.78 -27.46
N THR A 387 -9.19 0.91 -28.18
CA THR A 387 -10.61 0.60 -27.98
C THR A 387 -10.74 -0.81 -27.42
N VAL A 388 -11.40 -0.95 -26.27
CA VAL A 388 -11.67 -2.25 -25.63
C VAL A 388 -13.16 -2.48 -25.55
N VAL A 389 -13.65 -3.53 -26.19
CA VAL A 389 -15.05 -3.97 -26.08
C VAL A 389 -15.14 -5.05 -25.02
N VAL A 390 -15.96 -4.83 -24.01
CA VAL A 390 -16.24 -5.79 -22.93
C VAL A 390 -17.58 -6.46 -23.23
N ARG A 391 -17.59 -7.79 -23.26
CA ARG A 391 -18.81 -8.58 -23.51
C ARG A 391 -19.03 -9.56 -22.36
N GLY A 392 -20.26 -9.68 -21.87
CA GLY A 392 -20.61 -10.59 -20.76
C GLY A 392 -20.72 -9.91 -19.39
N ASP A 393 -20.83 -10.72 -18.35
CA ASP A 393 -21.03 -10.29 -16.97
C ASP A 393 -19.70 -10.01 -16.25
N VAL A 394 -19.63 -8.86 -15.60
CA VAL A 394 -18.50 -8.39 -14.79
C VAL A 394 -18.93 -8.26 -13.31
N PRO A 395 -19.00 -9.39 -12.58
CA PRO A 395 -19.28 -9.39 -11.15
C PRO A 395 -18.19 -8.70 -10.34
N GLU A 396 -18.46 -8.38 -9.07
CA GLU A 396 -17.56 -7.60 -8.19
C GLU A 396 -16.15 -8.20 -8.09
N TRP A 397 -16.03 -9.53 -7.95
CA TRP A 397 -14.73 -10.21 -7.90
C TRP A 397 -13.92 -10.11 -9.20
N ALA A 398 -14.57 -9.83 -10.34
CA ALA A 398 -13.91 -9.68 -11.64
C ALA A 398 -13.28 -8.28 -11.84
N ALA A 399 -13.57 -7.31 -10.96
CA ALA A 399 -13.10 -5.92 -11.08
C ALA A 399 -11.58 -5.82 -11.27
N ALA A 400 -10.81 -6.53 -10.46
CA ALA A 400 -9.35 -6.49 -10.51
C ALA A 400 -8.78 -7.09 -11.82
N SER A 401 -9.46 -8.08 -12.40
CA SER A 401 -9.06 -8.69 -13.68
C SER A 401 -9.38 -7.77 -14.85
N LEU A 402 -10.59 -7.18 -14.88
CA LEU A 402 -10.97 -6.22 -15.91
C LEU A 402 -10.08 -4.98 -15.90
N ARG A 403 -9.83 -4.40 -14.71
CA ARG A 403 -8.89 -3.28 -14.53
C ARG A 403 -7.54 -3.57 -15.19
N ARG A 404 -6.97 -4.76 -14.94
CA ARG A 404 -5.70 -5.18 -15.57
C ARG A 404 -5.82 -5.22 -17.08
N GLY A 405 -6.85 -5.87 -17.62
CA GLY A 405 -7.06 -5.95 -19.08
C GLY A 405 -7.18 -4.58 -19.76
N LEU A 406 -7.88 -3.63 -19.13
CA LEU A 406 -8.02 -2.25 -19.63
C LEU A 406 -6.70 -1.47 -19.59
N LEU A 407 -5.93 -1.60 -18.50
CA LEU A 407 -4.61 -0.98 -18.38
C LEU A 407 -3.61 -1.59 -19.38
N THR A 408 -3.63 -2.91 -19.57
CA THR A 408 -2.84 -3.61 -20.59
C THR A 408 -3.17 -3.10 -22.00
N ALA A 409 -4.45 -3.00 -22.35
CA ALA A 409 -4.88 -2.51 -23.66
C ALA A 409 -4.47 -1.05 -23.93
N SER A 410 -4.50 -0.20 -22.91
CA SER A 410 -4.04 1.20 -22.98
C SER A 410 -2.52 1.36 -22.80
N ARG A 411 -1.76 0.26 -22.70
CA ARG A 411 -0.32 0.25 -22.43
C ARG A 411 0.04 1.09 -21.20
N GLY A 412 -0.68 0.89 -20.10
CA GLY A 412 -0.49 1.62 -18.84
C GLY A 412 -0.86 3.10 -18.95
N ALA A 413 -2.00 3.42 -19.57
CA ALA A 413 -2.48 4.78 -19.84
C ALA A 413 -1.57 5.62 -20.78
N ALA A 414 -0.69 4.98 -21.56
CA ALA A 414 0.10 5.64 -22.60
C ALA A 414 -0.69 5.89 -23.89
N LEU A 415 -1.76 5.12 -24.11
CA LEU A 415 -2.73 5.31 -25.19
C LEU A 415 -4.03 5.88 -24.63
N ARG A 416 -4.71 6.72 -25.41
CA ARG A 416 -6.07 7.15 -25.10
C ARG A 416 -6.97 5.91 -25.09
N LEU A 417 -7.80 5.75 -24.08
CA LEU A 417 -8.60 4.54 -23.87
C LEU A 417 -10.10 4.83 -24.06
N VAL A 418 -10.73 4.06 -24.95
CA VAL A 418 -12.18 3.98 -25.11
C VAL A 418 -12.64 2.60 -24.68
N VAL A 419 -13.57 2.53 -23.73
CA VAL A 419 -14.14 1.27 -23.24
C VAL A 419 -15.58 1.16 -23.69
N ASP A 420 -15.87 0.18 -24.54
CA ASP A 420 -17.20 -0.14 -25.02
C ASP A 420 -17.80 -1.23 -24.12
N LEU A 421 -18.79 -0.83 -23.32
CA LEU A 421 -19.55 -1.68 -22.41
C LEU A 421 -20.94 -2.03 -22.96
N SER A 422 -21.21 -1.82 -24.25
CA SER A 422 -22.52 -2.18 -24.83
C SER A 422 -22.79 -3.68 -24.84
N GLY A 423 -21.74 -4.49 -24.76
CA GLY A 423 -21.85 -5.95 -24.71
C GLY A 423 -22.00 -6.53 -23.31
N THR A 424 -22.06 -5.72 -22.24
CA THR A 424 -22.14 -6.24 -20.87
C THR A 424 -23.52 -6.78 -20.49
N GLY A 425 -23.56 -7.79 -19.62
CA GLY A 425 -24.79 -8.37 -19.08
C GLY A 425 -25.42 -7.56 -17.93
N SER A 426 -26.09 -8.24 -17.00
CA SER A 426 -26.75 -7.61 -15.85
C SER A 426 -25.84 -7.44 -14.63
N GLU A 427 -24.80 -8.25 -14.49
CA GLU A 427 -23.85 -8.13 -13.37
C GLU A 427 -22.69 -7.23 -13.79
N VAL A 428 -22.68 -5.98 -13.30
CA VAL A 428 -21.75 -4.94 -13.79
C VAL A 428 -21.06 -4.15 -12.67
N ALA A 429 -21.24 -4.56 -11.41
CA ALA A 429 -20.61 -3.92 -10.26
C ALA A 429 -19.08 -3.91 -10.37
N GLY A 430 -18.50 -5.01 -10.86
CA GLY A 430 -17.06 -5.08 -11.10
C GLY A 430 -16.57 -4.16 -12.21
N ALA A 431 -17.40 -3.92 -13.24
CA ALA A 431 -17.09 -2.97 -14.31
C ALA A 431 -17.01 -1.53 -13.78
N VAL A 432 -18.01 -1.10 -13.01
CA VAL A 432 -18.04 0.24 -12.41
C VAL A 432 -16.84 0.44 -11.47
N ARG A 433 -16.52 -0.55 -10.62
CA ARG A 433 -15.34 -0.49 -9.74
C ARG A 433 -14.03 -0.38 -10.52
N ALA A 434 -13.86 -1.19 -11.57
CA ALA A 434 -12.67 -1.15 -12.42
C ALA A 434 -12.50 0.21 -13.12
N LEU A 435 -13.60 0.82 -13.60
CA LEU A 435 -13.56 2.11 -14.27
C LEU A 435 -13.12 3.26 -13.34
N PHE A 436 -13.51 3.26 -12.06
CA PHE A 436 -13.01 4.24 -11.09
C PHE A 436 -11.47 4.18 -10.97
N ASP A 437 -10.93 2.96 -10.86
CA ASP A 437 -9.48 2.77 -10.72
C ASP A 437 -8.72 3.15 -12.01
N VAL A 438 -9.28 2.84 -13.18
CA VAL A 438 -8.68 3.20 -14.48
C VAL A 438 -8.78 4.70 -14.74
N ALA A 439 -9.90 5.34 -14.37
CA ALA A 439 -10.07 6.79 -14.49
C ALA A 439 -9.04 7.55 -13.66
N ALA A 440 -8.81 7.13 -12.41
CA ALA A 440 -7.77 7.71 -11.55
C ALA A 440 -6.36 7.56 -12.15
N ALA A 441 -6.09 6.44 -12.83
CA ALA A 441 -4.81 6.23 -13.52
C ALA A 441 -4.65 7.14 -14.76
N ALA A 442 -5.71 7.34 -15.53
CA ALA A 442 -5.73 8.22 -16.70
C ALA A 442 -5.62 9.71 -16.32
N GLU A 443 -6.24 10.14 -15.22
CA GLU A 443 -6.13 11.51 -14.72
C GLU A 443 -4.67 11.87 -14.39
N GLY A 444 -3.89 10.91 -13.88
CA GLY A 444 -2.45 11.07 -13.63
C GLY A 444 -1.60 11.32 -14.88
N THR A 445 -2.11 11.02 -16.08
CA THR A 445 -1.46 11.31 -17.37
C THR A 445 -2.08 12.51 -18.10
N GLY A 446 -3.09 13.16 -17.51
CA GLY A 446 -3.80 14.30 -18.10
C GLY A 446 -4.86 13.92 -19.14
N GLU A 447 -5.16 12.62 -19.28
CA GLU A 447 -6.19 12.11 -20.21
C GLU A 447 -7.48 11.76 -19.47
N ARG A 448 -8.62 11.78 -20.17
CA ARG A 448 -9.89 11.27 -19.63
C ARG A 448 -10.26 9.94 -20.27
N LEU A 449 -10.75 9.03 -19.44
CA LEU A 449 -11.31 7.75 -19.88
C LEU A 449 -12.65 7.97 -20.58
N ILE A 450 -12.78 7.48 -21.81
CA ILE A 450 -14.03 7.52 -22.56
C ILE A 450 -14.74 6.17 -22.43
N VAL A 451 -16.00 6.19 -22.02
CA VAL A 451 -16.80 4.98 -21.83
C VAL A 451 -18.04 5.04 -22.71
N PHE A 452 -18.20 4.06 -23.58
CA PHE A 452 -19.42 3.86 -24.34
C PHE A 452 -20.32 2.88 -23.58
N ALA A 453 -21.42 3.39 -23.05
CA ALA A 453 -22.42 2.63 -22.31
C ALA A 453 -23.81 3.11 -22.74
N PRO A 454 -24.58 2.29 -23.48
CA PRO A 454 -25.89 2.68 -23.99
C PRO A 454 -26.83 3.15 -22.88
N HIS A 455 -27.65 4.16 -23.17
CA HIS A 455 -28.73 4.58 -22.28
C HIS A 455 -29.68 3.42 -21.97
N GLY A 456 -30.03 3.28 -20.68
CA GLY A 456 -30.89 2.18 -20.18
C GLY A 456 -30.18 0.83 -20.02
N SER A 457 -28.85 0.77 -20.18
CA SER A 457 -28.08 -0.42 -19.80
C SER A 457 -27.85 -0.45 -18.29
N HIS A 458 -27.76 -1.65 -17.70
CA HIS A 458 -27.48 -1.83 -16.26
C HIS A 458 -26.20 -1.12 -15.82
N VAL A 459 -25.17 -1.10 -16.68
CA VAL A 459 -23.89 -0.43 -16.37
C VAL A 459 -24.04 1.09 -16.38
N ARG A 460 -24.89 1.65 -17.25
CA ARG A 460 -25.18 3.08 -17.28
C ARG A 460 -25.95 3.51 -16.03
N GLU A 461 -26.96 2.74 -15.63
CA GLU A 461 -27.74 2.99 -14.41
C GLU A 461 -26.84 2.94 -13.16
N LEU A 462 -26.01 1.90 -13.02
CA LEU A 462 -25.13 1.75 -11.86
C LEU A 462 -24.02 2.81 -11.84
N ALA A 463 -23.50 3.21 -13.00
CA ALA A 463 -22.53 4.30 -13.13
C ALA A 463 -23.14 5.65 -12.70
N GLU A 464 -24.40 5.90 -13.01
CA GLU A 464 -25.12 7.11 -12.58
C GLU A 464 -25.36 7.10 -11.07
N MET A 465 -25.83 5.99 -10.51
CA MET A 465 -26.00 5.81 -9.06
C MET A 465 -24.69 5.99 -8.29
N SER A 466 -23.57 5.57 -8.88
CA SER A 466 -22.24 5.66 -8.27
C SER A 466 -21.52 7.00 -8.58
N SER A 467 -22.14 7.90 -9.35
CA SER A 467 -21.52 9.15 -9.83
C SER A 467 -20.25 8.99 -10.67
N LEU A 468 -20.05 7.83 -11.31
CA LEU A 468 -18.90 7.57 -12.18
C LEU A 468 -18.82 8.55 -13.36
N HIS A 469 -19.97 9.06 -13.83
CA HIS A 469 -20.08 10.07 -14.88
C HIS A 469 -19.35 11.40 -14.58
N GLN A 470 -18.94 11.63 -13.33
CA GLN A 470 -18.16 12.81 -12.95
C GLN A 470 -16.66 12.66 -13.24
N VAL A 471 -16.18 11.41 -13.36
CA VAL A 471 -14.75 11.09 -13.53
C VAL A 471 -14.43 10.41 -14.87
N VAL A 472 -15.43 9.93 -15.60
CA VAL A 472 -15.29 9.39 -16.97
C VAL A 472 -16.18 10.17 -17.94
N GLU A 473 -15.76 10.23 -19.20
CA GLU A 473 -16.57 10.80 -20.27
C GLU A 473 -17.43 9.72 -20.91
N PHE A 474 -18.74 9.79 -20.72
CA PHE A 474 -19.66 8.88 -21.39
C PHE A 474 -20.01 9.35 -22.80
N THR A 475 -20.04 8.41 -23.75
CA THR A 475 -20.48 8.65 -25.13
C THR A 475 -21.56 7.66 -25.56
N ASP A 476 -22.45 8.11 -26.45
CA ASP A 476 -23.56 7.33 -27.01
C ASP A 476 -23.30 6.88 -28.46
N GLY A 477 -22.10 7.10 -29.00
CA GLY A 477 -21.69 6.64 -30.33
C GLY A 477 -20.65 5.51 -30.30
N SER A 478 -20.91 4.40 -30.99
CA SER A 478 -19.94 3.30 -31.15
C SER A 478 -18.75 3.75 -32.03
N PRO A 479 -17.49 3.50 -31.62
CA PRO A 479 -16.31 4.02 -32.31
C PRO A 479 -15.86 3.20 -33.54
N SER A 480 -16.78 2.79 -34.45
CA SER A 480 -16.35 2.18 -35.71
C SER A 480 -17.21 2.51 -36.95
N ARG A 481 -16.90 3.66 -37.56
CA ARG A 481 -16.58 3.83 -38.99
C ARG A 481 -16.31 5.32 -39.26
N GLY A 482 -15.02 5.70 -39.31
CA GLY A 482 -14.56 6.89 -40.05
C GLY A 482 -15.20 8.23 -39.70
N ALA A 483 -15.32 8.57 -38.43
CA ALA A 483 -15.60 9.95 -38.02
C ALA A 483 -14.45 10.43 -37.14
N THR A 484 -13.60 11.29 -37.70
CA THR A 484 -12.79 12.22 -36.91
C THR A 484 -13.75 12.93 -35.95
N ALA A 485 -13.57 12.71 -34.65
CA ALA A 485 -14.25 13.50 -33.64
C ALA A 485 -13.77 14.95 -33.81
N SER A 486 -14.55 15.74 -34.53
CA SER A 486 -14.43 17.19 -34.57
C SER A 486 -14.62 17.69 -33.14
N VAL A 487 -13.51 18.00 -32.46
CA VAL A 487 -13.51 18.81 -31.24
C VAL A 487 -14.20 20.13 -31.59
N LYS A 488 -15.45 20.31 -31.17
CA LYS A 488 -16.05 21.64 -31.11
C LYS A 488 -15.38 22.36 -29.95
N GLU A 489 -14.58 23.36 -30.26
CA GLU A 489 -14.13 24.35 -29.29
C GLU A 489 -15.35 24.90 -28.52
N PRO A 490 -15.26 25.09 -27.19
CA PRO A 490 -16.28 25.79 -26.45
C PRO A 490 -16.32 27.24 -26.92
N ALA A 491 -17.46 27.66 -27.48
CA ALA A 491 -17.73 29.05 -27.76
C ALA A 491 -17.69 29.82 -26.44
N TYR A 492 -16.67 30.66 -26.27
CA TYR A 492 -16.69 31.73 -25.28
C TYR A 492 -17.79 32.72 -25.67
N GLU A 493 -18.96 32.64 -25.03
CA GLU A 493 -19.92 33.73 -25.02
C GLU A 493 -19.28 34.93 -24.30
N LYS A 494 -18.89 35.94 -25.08
CA LYS A 494 -18.74 37.31 -24.61
C LYS A 494 -20.13 37.96 -24.61
N GLY A 495 -20.69 38.22 -23.44
CA GLY A 495 -21.69 39.26 -23.18
C GLY A 495 -21.25 39.98 -21.90
N VAL A 496 -20.62 41.16 -22.02
CA VAL A 496 -21.23 42.52 -21.98
C VAL A 496 -21.89 42.81 -20.66
#